data_AF-A0A2N9YE22-F1
#
_entry.id   AF-A0A2N9YE22-F1
#
_cell.length_a   1.000
_cell.length_b   1.000
_cell.length_c   1.000
_cell.angle_alpha   90.00
_cell.angle_beta   90.00
_cell.angle_gamma   90.00
#
_symmetry.space_group_name_H-M   'P 1'
#
loop_
_entity.id
_entity.type
_entity.pdbx_description
1 polymer ?
#
loop_
_entity_poly.entity_id
_entity_poly.type
_entity_poly.pdbx_seq_one_letter_code
_entity_poly.pdbx_strand_id
1 'polypeptide(L)'
;MKSNKQRRLEIKANRLKQAKKQQKKLIAIPVPLPKGAILANPQALAHNHTYGILPTYYLDRPFTCRDCGVVEVWTAKQQRWWYEIAKGNINSRAVRCSACRHKIREQKRLQREHMDEKSSNIKKQNC
;
A
#
# COMPACT_ATOMS: atom_id res chain seq x y z
N MET A 1 -17.37 30.14 -44.01
CA MET A 1 -18.05 29.28 -43.01
C MET A 1 -17.11 28.19 -42.57
N LYS A 2 -16.99 27.89 -41.27
CA LYS A 2 -16.16 26.76 -40.80
C LYS A 2 -16.80 25.44 -41.22
N SER A 3 -16.00 24.48 -41.67
CA SER A 3 -16.47 23.14 -42.01
C SER A 3 -17.07 22.45 -40.78
N ASN A 4 -18.08 21.59 -40.98
CA ASN A 4 -18.65 20.75 -39.91
C ASN A 4 -17.58 19.97 -39.13
N LYS A 5 -16.51 19.54 -39.80
CA LYS A 5 -15.35 18.89 -39.17
C LYS A 5 -14.63 19.82 -38.19
N GLN A 6 -14.39 21.06 -38.59
CA GLN A 6 -13.74 22.08 -37.76
C GLN A 6 -14.62 22.43 -36.54
N ARG A 7 -15.94 22.56 -36.74
CA ARG A 7 -16.90 22.82 -35.65
C ARG A 7 -16.95 21.70 -34.61
N ARG A 8 -16.89 20.42 -35.03
CA ARG A 8 -16.84 19.27 -34.12
C ARG A 8 -15.57 19.24 -33.27
N LEU A 9 -14.41 19.57 -33.86
CA LEU A 9 -13.14 19.64 -33.14
C LEU A 9 -13.15 20.75 -32.09
N GLU A 10 -13.69 21.92 -32.44
CA GLU A 10 -13.82 23.07 -31.54
C GLU A 10 -14.73 22.76 -30.34
N ILE A 11 -15.86 22.08 -30.58
CA ILE A 11 -16.75 21.57 -29.51
C ILE A 11 -16.01 20.58 -28.60
N LYS A 12 -15.26 19.62 -29.16
CA LYS A 12 -14.49 18.64 -28.37
C LYS A 12 -13.42 19.31 -27.51
N ALA A 13 -12.69 20.27 -28.07
CA ALA A 13 -11.67 21.03 -27.35
C ALA A 13 -12.28 21.85 -26.20
N ASN A 14 -13.42 22.51 -26.44
CA ASN A 14 -14.13 23.25 -25.41
C ASN A 14 -14.64 22.34 -24.28
N ARG A 15 -15.17 21.16 -24.62
CA ARG A 15 -15.58 20.15 -23.62
C ARG A 15 -14.39 19.70 -22.76
N LEU A 16 -13.24 19.40 -23.37
CA LEU A 16 -12.02 19.05 -22.65
C LEU A 16 -11.54 20.19 -21.73
N LYS A 17 -11.59 21.44 -22.21
CA LYS A 17 -11.24 22.63 -21.42
C LYS A 17 -12.16 22.80 -20.21
N GLN A 18 -13.47 22.63 -20.41
CA GLN A 18 -14.46 22.69 -19.33
C GLN A 18 -14.28 21.57 -18.32
N ALA A 19 -14.06 20.32 -18.76
CA ALA A 19 -13.79 19.18 -17.89
C ALA A 19 -12.54 19.42 -17.02
N LYS A 20 -11.44 19.91 -17.61
CA LYS A 20 -10.23 20.29 -16.86
C LYS A 20 -10.50 21.39 -15.83
N LYS A 21 -11.33 22.39 -16.15
CA LYS A 21 -11.70 23.47 -15.24
C LYS A 21 -12.56 22.96 -14.07
N GLN A 22 -13.53 22.09 -14.33
CA GLN A 22 -14.35 21.45 -13.31
C GLN A 22 -13.52 20.55 -12.39
N GLN A 23 -12.61 19.74 -12.96
CA GLN A 23 -11.69 18.90 -12.19
C GLN A 23 -10.84 19.74 -11.22
N LYS A 24 -10.28 20.87 -11.68
CA LYS A 24 -9.53 21.78 -10.80
C LYS A 24 -10.39 22.37 -9.68
N LYS A 25 -11.65 22.73 -9.94
CA LYS A 25 -12.59 23.21 -8.92
C LYS A 25 -12.89 22.17 -7.86
N LEU A 26 -13.09 20.91 -8.25
CA LEU A 26 -13.36 19.81 -7.33
C LEU A 26 -12.16 19.52 -6.40
N ILE A 27 -10.94 19.58 -6.94
CA ILE A 27 -9.70 19.41 -6.16
C ILE A 27 -9.51 20.58 -5.16
N ALA A 28 -10.02 21.77 -5.49
CA ALA A 28 -9.84 22.97 -4.67
C ALA A 28 -10.71 23.00 -3.40
N ILE A 29 -11.64 22.05 -3.21
CA ILE A 29 -12.36 21.90 -1.94
C ILE A 29 -11.45 21.10 -1.00
N PRO A 30 -10.85 21.72 0.04
CA PRO A 30 -10.02 20.98 0.97
C PRO A 30 -10.94 20.15 1.84
N VAL A 31 -11.01 18.84 1.58
CA VAL A 31 -11.54 17.90 2.56
C VAL A 31 -10.56 17.90 3.73
N PRO A 32 -10.96 18.34 4.93
CA PRO A 32 -10.04 18.41 6.05
C PRO A 32 -9.54 17.00 6.37
N LEU A 33 -8.22 16.85 6.39
CA LEU A 33 -7.60 15.58 6.73
C LEU A 33 -7.84 15.30 8.23
N PRO A 34 -8.28 14.09 8.62
CA PRO A 34 -8.46 13.76 10.03
C PRO A 34 -7.16 13.93 10.83
N LYS A 35 -7.27 14.27 12.12
CA LYS A 35 -6.10 14.42 12.99
C LYS A 35 -5.31 13.12 13.05
N GLY A 36 -4.00 13.20 12.81
CA GLY A 36 -3.10 12.04 12.82
C GLY A 36 -3.10 11.20 11.52
N ALA A 37 -3.87 11.59 10.50
CA ALA A 37 -3.79 10.92 9.21
C ALA A 37 -2.52 11.27 8.44
N ILE A 38 -2.04 10.30 7.66
CA ILE A 38 -0.90 10.46 6.75
C ILE A 38 -1.39 10.26 5.32
N LEU A 39 -1.14 11.24 4.46
CA LEU A 39 -1.51 11.15 3.05
C LEU A 39 -0.84 9.94 2.38
N ALA A 40 -1.64 9.21 1.59
CA ALA A 40 -1.16 8.15 0.74
C ALA A 40 -0.67 8.74 -0.59
N ASN A 41 0.36 8.13 -1.18
CA ASN A 41 0.82 8.44 -2.54
C ASN A 41 0.17 7.46 -3.54
N PRO A 42 -0.79 7.91 -4.37
CA PRO A 42 -1.47 7.03 -5.32
C PRO A 42 -0.51 6.37 -6.32
N GLN A 43 0.56 7.05 -6.72
CA GLN A 43 1.54 6.50 -7.65
C GLN A 43 2.33 5.35 -7.03
N ALA A 44 2.66 5.45 -5.74
CA ALA A 44 3.37 4.38 -5.03
C ALA A 44 2.50 3.11 -4.89
N LEU A 45 1.18 3.27 -4.93
CA LEU A 45 0.19 2.19 -4.83
C LEU A 45 -0.16 1.53 -6.17
N ALA A 46 0.42 1.95 -7.30
CA ALA A 46 0.11 1.41 -8.62
C ALA A 46 0.29 -0.12 -8.76
N HIS A 47 1.14 -0.73 -7.94
CA HIS A 47 1.33 -2.18 -7.87
C HIS A 47 0.12 -2.96 -7.33
N ASN A 48 -0.83 -2.30 -6.65
CA ASN A 48 -2.06 -2.92 -6.18
C ASN A 48 -3.11 -2.93 -7.29
N HIS A 49 -3.27 -4.07 -7.94
CA HIS A 49 -4.30 -4.27 -8.97
C HIS A 49 -5.62 -4.69 -8.32
N THR A 50 -6.20 -3.80 -7.51
CA THR A 50 -7.49 -4.05 -6.86
C THR A 50 -8.62 -3.34 -7.59
N TYR A 51 -9.77 -3.98 -7.70
CA TYR A 51 -10.99 -3.36 -8.25
C TYR A 51 -11.56 -2.24 -7.35
N GLY A 52 -11.08 -2.10 -6.11
CA GLY A 52 -11.51 -1.09 -5.15
C GLY A 52 -10.74 0.23 -5.22
N ILE A 53 -11.28 1.24 -4.55
CA ILE A 53 -10.64 2.55 -4.39
C ILE A 53 -9.43 2.41 -3.45
N LEU A 54 -8.26 2.85 -3.91
CA LEU A 54 -7.07 2.93 -3.08
C LEU A 54 -7.21 4.04 -2.01
N PRO A 55 -6.64 3.86 -0.81
CA PRO A 55 -6.76 4.86 0.23
C PRO A 55 -6.11 6.18 -0.19
N THR A 56 -6.74 7.28 0.19
CA THR A 56 -6.17 8.63 0.05
C THR A 56 -5.33 9.04 1.26
N TYR A 57 -5.53 8.38 2.40
CA TYR A 57 -4.75 8.55 3.62
C TYR A 57 -4.79 7.30 4.50
N TYR A 58 -3.86 7.23 5.44
CA TYR A 58 -3.75 6.20 6.48
C TYR A 58 -4.07 6.80 7.85
N LEU A 59 -4.65 5.99 8.73
CA LEU A 59 -4.94 6.31 10.12
C LEU A 59 -4.42 5.20 11.02
N ASP A 60 -4.03 5.54 12.23
CA ASP A 60 -3.66 4.56 13.26
C ASP A 60 -4.80 3.54 13.46
N ARG A 61 -4.46 2.25 13.44
CA ARG A 61 -5.43 1.16 13.58
C ARG A 61 -5.04 0.25 14.75
N PRO A 62 -5.82 0.18 15.84
CA PRO A 62 -5.57 -0.81 16.88
C PRO A 62 -5.80 -2.22 16.31
N PHE A 63 -5.02 -3.18 16.78
CA PHE A 63 -5.19 -4.59 16.48
C PHE A 63 -4.77 -5.44 17.68
N THR A 64 -5.39 -6.61 17.80
CA THR A 64 -5.03 -7.61 18.80
C THR A 64 -4.08 -8.62 18.16
N CYS A 65 -2.94 -8.86 18.79
CA CYS A 65 -2.00 -9.87 18.32
C CYS A 65 -2.63 -11.26 18.40
N ARG A 66 -2.64 -11.98 17.27
CA ARG A 66 -3.24 -13.33 17.22
C ARG A 66 -2.47 -14.40 18.00
N ASP A 67 -1.19 -14.18 18.32
CA ASP A 67 -0.37 -15.18 19.01
C ASP A 67 -0.35 -14.96 20.53
N CYS A 68 -0.22 -13.71 21.00
CA CYS A 68 -0.10 -13.40 22.44
C CYS A 68 -1.23 -12.55 23.02
N GLY A 69 -2.20 -12.12 22.20
CA GLY A 69 -3.36 -11.35 22.67
C GLY A 69 -3.09 -9.88 23.01
N VAL A 70 -1.84 -9.38 22.99
CA VAL A 70 -1.55 -7.97 23.28
C VAL A 70 -2.20 -7.04 22.25
N VAL A 71 -2.73 -5.92 22.71
CA VAL A 71 -3.25 -4.85 21.85
C VAL A 71 -2.11 -3.92 21.47
N GLU A 72 -1.90 -3.72 20.17
CA GLU A 72 -0.95 -2.75 19.63
C GLU A 72 -1.64 -1.86 18.59
N VAL A 73 -1.00 -0.76 18.23
CA VAL A 73 -1.47 0.14 17.18
C VAL A 73 -0.62 -0.05 15.94
N TRP A 74 -1.27 -0.39 14.83
CA TRP A 74 -0.66 -0.31 13.52
C TRP A 74 -0.71 1.13 13.03
N THR A 75 0.39 1.84 13.23
CA THR A 75 0.44 3.28 12.97
C THR A 75 0.26 3.61 11.49
N ALA A 76 -0.25 4.80 11.19
CA ALA A 76 -0.35 5.33 9.84
C ALA A 76 1.02 5.33 9.13
N LYS A 77 2.11 5.57 9.87
CA LYS A 77 3.49 5.53 9.35
C LYS A 77 3.88 4.12 8.91
N GLN A 78 3.59 3.12 9.73
CA GLN A 78 3.85 1.71 9.40
C GLN A 78 3.01 1.23 8.23
N GLN A 79 1.75 1.66 8.13
CA GLN A 79 0.88 1.37 6.99
C GLN A 79 1.47 1.96 5.69
N ARG A 80 1.84 3.25 5.72
CA ARG A 80 2.47 3.91 4.56
C ARG A 80 3.72 3.18 4.11
N TRP A 81 4.64 2.86 5.03
CA TRP A 81 5.84 2.09 4.68
C TRP A 81 5.50 0.72 4.07
N TRP A 82 4.55 -0.01 4.67
CA TRP A 82 4.18 -1.35 4.23
C TRP A 82 3.59 -1.35 2.82
N TYR A 83 2.63 -0.47 2.55
CA TYR A 83 1.96 -0.43 1.26
C TYR A 83 2.80 0.26 0.19
N GLU A 84 3.44 1.40 0.50
CA GLU A 84 4.12 2.19 -0.52
C GLU A 84 5.56 1.75 -0.79
N ILE A 85 6.28 1.30 0.24
CA ILE A 85 7.72 0.99 0.14
C ILE A 85 7.93 -0.51 0.05
N ALA A 86 7.39 -1.28 1.00
CA ALA A 86 7.51 -2.73 1.00
C ALA A 86 6.60 -3.43 -0.04
N LYS A 87 5.74 -2.66 -0.74
CA LYS A 87 4.80 -3.13 -1.78
C LYS A 87 3.86 -4.24 -1.29
N GLY A 88 3.47 -4.17 -0.02
CA GLY A 88 2.49 -5.05 0.56
C GLY A 88 1.12 -4.86 -0.08
N ASN A 89 0.37 -5.96 -0.20
CA ASN A 89 -1.00 -5.92 -0.74
C ASN A 89 -1.89 -5.02 0.14
N ILE A 90 -2.67 -4.12 -0.46
CA ILE A 90 -3.51 -3.15 0.25
C ILE A 90 -4.54 -3.79 1.20
N ASN A 91 -4.96 -5.02 0.93
CA ASN A 91 -5.90 -5.77 1.77
C ASN A 91 -5.26 -6.41 3.01
N SER A 92 -3.92 -6.43 3.09
CA SER A 92 -3.22 -6.98 4.24
C SER A 92 -3.29 -6.04 5.45
N ARG A 93 -3.26 -6.62 6.66
CA ARG A 93 -3.29 -5.89 7.93
C ARG A 93 -2.25 -6.42 8.92
N ALA A 94 -1.84 -5.59 9.87
CA ALA A 94 -1.07 -6.06 11.02
C ALA A 94 -1.93 -6.98 11.89
N VAL A 95 -1.45 -8.20 12.11
CA VAL A 95 -2.11 -9.24 12.94
C VAL A 95 -1.24 -9.75 14.08
N ARG A 96 0.01 -9.29 14.14
CA ARG A 96 1.00 -9.73 15.13
C ARG A 96 1.79 -8.56 15.66
N CYS A 97 2.04 -8.57 16.97
CA CYS A 97 2.83 -7.55 17.64
C CYS A 97 4.29 -7.60 17.20
N SER A 98 5.05 -6.55 17.51
CA SER A 98 6.47 -6.48 17.16
C SER A 98 7.28 -7.65 17.76
N ALA A 99 7.03 -7.99 19.02
CA ALA A 99 7.72 -9.07 19.73
C ALA A 99 7.46 -10.44 19.07
N CYS A 100 6.21 -10.77 18.75
CA CYS A 100 5.89 -12.04 18.07
C CYS A 100 6.47 -12.10 16.66
N ARG A 101 6.50 -10.98 15.92
CA ARG A 101 7.17 -10.94 14.61
C ARG A 101 8.67 -11.20 14.74
N HIS A 102 9.33 -10.66 15.76
CA HIS A 102 10.75 -10.89 16.01
C HIS A 102 11.04 -12.37 16.32
N LYS A 103 10.26 -12.98 17.23
CA LYS A 103 10.37 -14.41 17.56
C LYS A 103 10.25 -15.32 16.33
N ILE A 104 9.26 -15.05 15.48
CA ILE A 104 9.05 -15.85 14.25
C ILE A 104 10.21 -15.67 13.26
N ARG A 105 10.73 -14.45 13.11
CA ARG A 105 11.89 -14.20 12.24
C ARG A 105 13.11 -14.98 12.71
N GLU A 106 13.34 -14.99 14.01
CA GLU A 106 14.46 -15.72 14.62
C GLU A 106 14.31 -17.24 14.46
N GLN A 107 13.13 -17.80 14.74
CA GLN A 107 12.85 -19.22 14.50
C GLN A 107 13.08 -19.62 13.04
N LYS A 108 12.65 -18.79 12.08
CA LYS A 108 12.89 -19.02 10.65
C LYS A 108 14.35 -18.87 10.24
N ARG A 109 15.15 -18.10 10.98
CA ARG A 109 16.60 -17.97 10.75
C ARG A 109 17.29 -19.25 11.18
N LEU A 110 17.06 -19.67 12.43
CA LEU A 110 17.59 -20.91 12.99
C LEU A 110 17.18 -22.15 12.17
N GLN A 111 15.92 -22.20 11.73
CA GLN A 111 15.45 -23.30 10.86
C GLN A 111 16.20 -23.34 9.53
N ARG A 112 16.49 -22.18 8.91
CA ARG A 112 17.25 -22.14 7.66
C ARG A 112 18.68 -22.61 7.86
N GLU A 113 19.36 -22.10 8.89
CA GLU A 113 20.73 -22.51 9.24
C GLU A 113 20.84 -24.02 9.47
N HIS A 114 19.90 -24.61 10.21
CA HIS A 114 19.84 -26.05 10.43
C HIS A 114 19.64 -26.85 9.13
N MET A 115 18.78 -26.37 8.24
CA MET A 115 18.53 -27.03 6.95
C MET A 115 19.74 -26.92 6.01
N ASP A 116 20.45 -25.79 6.05
CA ASP A 116 21.67 -25.56 5.28
C ASP A 116 22.84 -26.42 5.79
N GLU A 117 22.99 -26.56 7.11
CA GLU A 117 23.97 -27.47 7.72
C GLU A 117 23.70 -28.92 7.31
N LYS A 118 22.45 -29.38 7.45
CA LYS A 118 22.04 -30.73 7.01
C LYS A 118 22.30 -30.96 5.53
N SER A 119 21.91 -30.00 4.68
CA SER A 119 22.14 -30.06 3.23
C SER A 119 23.63 -30.18 2.91
N SER A 120 24.47 -29.41 3.61
CA SER A 120 25.92 -29.43 3.43
C SER A 120 26.54 -30.74 3.90
N ASN A 121 26.04 -31.33 4.99
CA ASN A 121 26.53 -32.59 5.52
C ASN A 121 26.14 -33.77 4.61
N ILE A 122 24.92 -33.79 4.07
CA ILE A 122 24.46 -34.78 3.09
C ILE A 122 25.35 -34.77 1.84
N LYS A 123 25.72 -33.59 1.33
CA LYS A 123 26.62 -33.46 0.17
C LYS A 123 28.02 -34.02 0.45
N LYS A 124 28.53 -33.85 1.67
CA LYS A 124 29.84 -34.40 2.07
C LYS A 124 29.82 -35.92 2.22
N GLN A 125 28.68 -36.50 2.55
CA GLN A 125 28.53 -37.94 2.79
C GLN A 125 28.32 -38.74 1.49
N ASN A 126 27.92 -38.06 0.42
CA ASN A 126 27.67 -38.62 -0.91
C ASN A 126 28.80 -38.31 -1.93
N CYS A 127 29.94 -37.80 -1.46
CA CYS A 127 31.13 -37.48 -2.26
C CYS A 127 32.33 -38.23 -1.69
#